data_AF-A0A257W648-F1
#
_entry.id   AF-A0A257W648-F1
#
_cell.length_a   1.000
_cell.length_b   1.000
_cell.length_c   1.000
_cell.angle_alpha   90.00
_cell.angle_beta   90.00
_cell.angle_gamma   90.00
#
_symmetry.space_group_name_H-M   'P 1'
#
loop_
_entity.id
_entity.type
_entity.pdbx_description
1 polymer ?
#
loop_
_entity_poly.entity_id
_entity_poly.type
_entity_poly.pdbx_seq_one_letter_code
_entity_poly.pdbx_strand_id
1 'polypeptide(L)'
;MRKILLLLSLLFVALIGAEARHIAGGEIFYEYLGPGGSPGTSQYRITLRLFRDCQSSGAQLDQQASIAIFNKSNNQAVPGSPFSTNLDRIETIQRTTGSLPCIINEPLVCYQMGFYFLNVTLADNAQGYWVAYQR
;
A
#
# COMPACT_ATOMS: atom_id res chain seq x y z
N MET A 1 31.50 35.76 5.53
CA MET A 1 30.43 36.01 4.54
C MET A 1 30.58 35.17 3.25
N ARG A 2 31.69 35.26 2.49
CA ARG A 2 31.88 34.48 1.23
C ARG A 2 31.70 32.95 1.37
N LYS A 3 32.21 32.34 2.45
CA LYS A 3 32.07 30.89 2.69
C LYS A 3 30.61 30.47 2.94
N ILE A 4 29.80 31.34 3.55
CA ILE A 4 28.39 31.09 3.82
C ILE A 4 27.58 31.15 2.51
N LEU A 5 27.87 32.14 1.66
CA LEU A 5 27.25 32.24 0.33
C LEU A 5 27.56 31.02 -0.55
N LEU A 6 28.79 30.51 -0.50
CA LEU A 6 29.17 29.27 -1.20
C LEU A 6 28.38 28.05 -0.69
N LEU A 7 28.20 27.93 0.62
CA LEU A 7 27.46 26.82 1.23
C LEU A 7 25.97 26.86 0.89
N LEU A 8 25.37 28.04 0.91
CA LEU A 8 23.97 28.25 0.51
C LEU A 8 23.76 27.99 -0.98
N SER A 9 24.70 28.42 -1.83
CA SER A 9 24.71 28.11 -3.27
C SER A 9 24.76 26.61 -3.52
N LEU A 10 25.66 25.89 -2.82
CA LEU A 10 25.79 24.44 -2.94
C LEU A 10 24.50 23.71 -2.50
N LEU A 11 23.88 24.17 -1.41
CA LEU A 11 22.62 23.64 -0.92
C LEU A 11 21.47 23.88 -1.91
N PHE A 12 21.42 25.05 -2.52
CA PHE A 12 20.38 25.39 -3.50
C PHE A 12 20.50 24.53 -4.75
N VAL A 13 21.73 24.27 -5.22
CA VAL A 13 22.00 23.36 -6.35
C VAL A 13 21.64 21.92 -5.98
N ALA A 14 21.89 21.49 -4.74
CA ALA A 14 21.56 20.14 -4.29
C ALA A 14 20.04 19.85 -4.21
N LEU A 15 19.19 20.88 -4.23
CA LEU A 15 17.73 20.74 -4.18
C LEU A 15 17.08 20.68 -5.58
N ILE A 16 17.83 20.98 -6.64
CA ILE A 16 17.31 21.00 -8.02
C ILE A 16 17.18 19.55 -8.51
N GLY A 17 16.02 18.92 -8.26
CA GLY A 17 15.73 17.55 -8.65
C GLY A 17 15.16 16.65 -7.55
N ALA A 18 14.88 17.21 -6.36
CA ALA A 18 14.15 16.49 -5.33
C ALA A 18 12.67 16.34 -5.73
N GLU A 19 12.31 15.16 -6.22
CA GLU A 19 10.95 14.80 -6.61
C GLU A 19 10.36 13.81 -5.60
N ALA A 20 9.15 14.07 -5.12
CA ALA A 20 8.39 13.13 -4.29
C ALA A 20 7.18 12.62 -5.07
N ARG A 21 7.14 11.31 -5.30
CA ARG A 21 6.03 10.61 -5.97
C ARG A 21 5.42 9.62 -5.01
N HIS A 22 4.11 9.45 -5.04
CA HIS A 22 3.38 8.57 -4.12
C HIS A 22 2.48 7.60 -4.88
N ILE A 23 2.11 6.52 -4.19
CA ILE A 23 1.03 5.62 -4.62
C ILE A 23 -0.28 6.40 -4.60
N ALA A 24 -1.07 6.31 -5.67
CA ALA A 24 -2.30 7.09 -5.81
C ALA A 24 -3.35 6.71 -4.76
N GLY A 25 -3.35 5.46 -4.32
CA GLY A 25 -4.17 5.00 -3.20
C GLY A 25 -4.01 3.51 -2.96
N GLY A 26 -4.80 2.97 -2.04
CA GLY A 26 -4.85 1.54 -1.80
C GLY A 26 -6.04 1.14 -0.97
N GLU A 27 -6.28 -0.15 -0.93
CA GLU A 27 -7.29 -0.76 -0.08
C GLU A 27 -6.73 -2.01 0.57
N ILE A 28 -7.15 -2.24 1.81
CA ILE A 28 -6.76 -3.40 2.59
C ILE A 28 -8.02 -3.99 3.21
N PHE A 29 -8.20 -5.29 3.00
CA PHE A 29 -9.36 -6.03 3.50
C PHE A 29 -8.96 -7.46 3.80
N TYR A 30 -9.82 -8.19 4.50
CA TYR A 30 -9.56 -9.56 4.91
C TYR A 30 -10.73 -10.47 4.57
N GLU A 31 -10.40 -11.75 4.42
CA GLU A 31 -11.35 -12.84 4.29
C GLU A 31 -11.08 -13.87 5.39
N TYR A 32 -12.13 -14.34 6.05
CA TYR A 32 -12.03 -15.43 7.02
C TYR A 32 -11.97 -16.76 6.27
N LEU A 33 -10.90 -17.52 6.47
CA LEU A 33 -10.67 -18.81 5.80
C LEU A 33 -11.14 -20.01 6.62
N GLY A 34 -11.46 -19.82 7.89
CA GLY A 34 -11.87 -20.88 8.80
C GLY A 34 -11.03 -20.95 10.08
N PRO A 35 -11.24 -21.99 10.91
CA PRO A 35 -10.45 -22.20 12.12
C PRO A 35 -8.98 -22.49 11.79
N GLY A 36 -8.10 -22.11 12.70
CA GLY A 36 -6.67 -22.42 12.65
C GLY A 36 -6.35 -23.84 13.09
N GLY A 37 -5.07 -24.20 12.96
CA GLY A 37 -4.58 -25.54 13.33
C GLY A 37 -4.59 -25.82 14.84
N SER A 38 -4.69 -24.77 15.66
CA SER A 38 -4.74 -24.86 17.13
C SER A 38 -6.09 -24.34 17.66
N PRO A 39 -6.63 -24.92 18.75
CA PRO A 39 -7.84 -24.40 19.39
C PRO A 39 -7.71 -22.91 19.75
N GLY A 40 -8.75 -22.12 19.49
CA GLY A 40 -8.77 -20.68 19.76
C GLY A 40 -7.96 -19.84 18.77
N THR A 41 -7.75 -20.35 17.55
CA THR A 41 -7.11 -19.59 16.48
C THR A 41 -7.96 -19.62 15.21
N SER A 42 -7.82 -18.59 14.39
CA SER A 42 -8.56 -18.38 13.15
C SER A 42 -7.62 -17.99 12.01
N GLN A 43 -7.88 -18.50 10.81
CA GLN A 43 -7.12 -18.19 9.60
C GLN A 43 -7.78 -17.08 8.79
N TYR A 44 -6.96 -16.15 8.32
CA TYR A 44 -7.41 -15.02 7.50
C TYR A 44 -6.50 -14.85 6.29
N ARG A 45 -7.10 -14.49 5.15
CA ARG A 45 -6.39 -13.94 3.99
C ARG A 45 -6.55 -12.44 3.98
N ILE A 46 -5.47 -11.72 4.27
CA ILE A 46 -5.40 -10.27 4.10
C ILE A 46 -5.00 -10.00 2.66
N THR A 47 -5.74 -9.12 2.00
CA THR A 47 -5.44 -8.64 0.65
C THR A 47 -5.15 -7.16 0.71
N LEU A 48 -3.98 -6.77 0.22
CA LEU A 48 -3.61 -5.38 -0.02
C LEU A 48 -3.63 -5.14 -1.53
N ARG A 49 -4.35 -4.11 -1.96
CA ARG A 49 -4.33 -3.61 -3.34
C ARG A 49 -3.78 -2.19 -3.33
N LEU A 50 -2.74 -1.94 -4.12
CA LEU A 50 -2.14 -0.61 -4.27
C LEU A 50 -2.39 -0.11 -5.68
N PHE A 51 -2.83 1.15 -5.81
CA PHE A 51 -3.15 1.79 -7.07
C PHE A 51 -2.09 2.83 -7.43
N ARG A 52 -1.55 2.76 -8.63
CA ARG A 52 -0.71 3.82 -9.21
C ARG A 52 -1.26 4.25 -10.56
N ASP A 53 -1.07 5.52 -10.89
CA ASP A 53 -1.40 6.06 -12.20
C ASP A 53 -0.55 5.40 -13.31
N CYS A 54 -1.18 5.05 -14.44
CA CYS A 54 -0.50 4.38 -15.56
C CYS A 54 0.49 5.29 -16.30
N GLN A 55 0.17 6.58 -16.42
CA GLN A 55 0.93 7.54 -17.22
C GLN A 55 2.07 8.18 -16.42
N SER A 56 2.03 8.03 -15.10
CA SER A 56 3.08 8.47 -14.21
C SER A 56 4.30 7.55 -14.29
N SER A 57 5.48 8.13 -14.51
CA SER A 57 6.77 7.52 -14.15
C SER A 57 6.99 7.49 -12.62
N GLY A 58 5.90 7.58 -11.86
CA GLY A 58 5.74 7.78 -10.43
C GLY A 58 6.36 6.69 -9.55
N ALA A 59 5.90 6.66 -8.30
CA ALA A 59 6.26 5.61 -7.37
C ALA A 59 5.86 4.25 -7.94
N GLN A 60 6.84 3.37 -8.13
CA GLN A 60 6.58 2.02 -8.61
C GLN A 60 5.82 1.22 -7.55
N LEU A 61 5.11 0.18 -7.96
CA LEU A 61 4.57 -0.81 -7.03
C LEU A 61 5.76 -1.58 -6.44
N ASP A 62 5.81 -1.68 -5.12
CA ASP A 62 6.92 -2.35 -4.45
C ASP A 62 6.88 -3.85 -4.76
N GLN A 63 8.04 -4.46 -4.99
CA GLN A 63 8.11 -5.92 -5.20
C GLN A 63 7.70 -6.68 -3.94
N GLN A 64 7.83 -6.04 -2.78
CA GLN A 64 7.49 -6.58 -1.48
C GLN A 64 6.81 -5.51 -0.63
N ALA A 65 5.66 -5.84 -0.04
CA ALA A 65 4.89 -4.97 0.85
C ALA A 65 4.95 -5.50 2.28
N SER A 66 5.07 -4.58 3.25
CA SER A 66 5.12 -4.88 4.67
C SER A 66 3.77 -4.59 5.33
N ILE A 67 3.08 -5.63 5.78
CA ILE A 67 1.77 -5.53 6.42
C ILE A 67 1.94 -5.78 7.92
N ALA A 68 1.65 -4.78 8.73
CA ALA A 68 1.72 -4.86 10.18
C ALA A 68 0.35 -5.22 10.77
N ILE A 69 0.33 -6.07 11.79
CA ILE A 69 -0.87 -6.48 12.51
C ILE A 69 -0.66 -6.24 14.00
N PHE A 70 -1.58 -5.51 14.62
CA PHE A 70 -1.54 -5.16 16.04
C PHE A 70 -2.81 -5.61 16.74
N ASN A 71 -2.69 -6.08 17.98
CA ASN A 71 -3.85 -6.42 18.81
C ASN A 71 -4.58 -5.13 19.24
N LYS A 72 -5.89 -5.05 19.02
CA LYS A 72 -6.68 -3.85 19.37
C LYS A 72 -6.77 -3.59 20.87
N SER A 73 -6.58 -4.61 21.71
CA SER A 73 -6.69 -4.46 23.16
C SER A 73 -5.51 -3.72 23.78
N ASN A 74 -4.30 -3.86 23.22
CA ASN A 74 -3.07 -3.34 23.82
C ASN A 74 -2.12 -2.65 22.82
N ASN A 75 -2.50 -2.57 21.54
CA ASN A 75 -1.70 -2.01 20.44
C ASN A 75 -0.33 -2.68 20.22
N GLN A 76 -0.09 -3.86 20.79
CA GLN A 76 1.13 -4.60 20.56
C GLN A 76 1.09 -5.33 19.22
N ALA A 77 2.24 -5.39 18.55
CA ALA A 77 2.40 -6.17 17.34
C ALA A 77 2.17 -7.65 17.64
N VAL A 78 1.45 -8.36 16.77
CA VAL A 78 1.33 -9.81 16.87
C VAL A 78 2.68 -10.48 16.56
N PRO A 79 2.95 -11.69 17.07
CA PRO A 79 4.17 -12.41 16.73
C PRO A 79 4.35 -12.53 15.22
N GLY A 80 5.54 -12.16 14.72
CA GLY A 80 5.86 -12.17 13.29
C GLY A 80 5.45 -10.91 12.52
N SER A 81 4.75 -9.95 13.14
CA SER A 81 4.47 -8.64 12.53
C SER A 81 5.69 -7.71 12.61
N PRO A 82 6.02 -6.95 11.55
CA PRO A 82 5.29 -6.90 10.28
C PRO A 82 5.60 -8.08 9.36
N PHE A 83 4.61 -8.50 8.58
CA PHE A 83 4.71 -9.58 7.62
C PHE A 83 5.06 -9.03 6.25
N SER A 84 6.02 -9.67 5.60
CA SER A 84 6.45 -9.31 4.25
C SER A 84 5.75 -10.18 3.21
N THR A 85 5.07 -9.57 2.25
CA THR A 85 4.37 -10.26 1.15
C THR A 85 4.86 -9.75 -0.20
N ASN A 86 5.01 -10.66 -1.16
CA ASN A 86 5.48 -10.31 -2.50
C ASN A 86 4.32 -9.82 -3.36
N LEU A 87 4.63 -8.98 -4.34
CA LEU A 87 3.71 -8.63 -5.39
C LEU A 87 3.30 -9.90 -6.16
N ASP A 88 2.03 -10.25 -6.10
CA ASP A 88 1.46 -11.42 -6.79
C ASP A 88 1.27 -11.13 -8.28
N ARG A 89 0.53 -10.05 -8.57
CA ARG A 89 0.24 -9.63 -9.93
C ARG A 89 -0.07 -8.15 -10.01
N ILE A 90 -0.01 -7.64 -11.23
CA ILE A 90 -0.45 -6.29 -11.60
C ILE A 90 -1.60 -6.42 -12.57
N GLU A 91 -2.71 -5.74 -12.29
CA GLU A 91 -3.82 -5.58 -13.22
C GLU A 91 -3.93 -4.11 -13.63
N THR A 92 -4.25 -3.85 -14.89
CA THR A 92 -4.55 -2.49 -15.36
C THR A 92 -6.06 -2.31 -15.39
N ILE A 93 -6.56 -1.34 -14.64
CA ILE A 93 -7.93 -0.87 -14.73
C ILE A 93 -7.95 0.45 -15.48
N GLN A 94 -8.75 0.50 -16.53
CA GLN A 94 -8.92 1.71 -17.31
C GLN A 94 -10.40 1.90 -17.58
N ARG A 95 -10.85 3.15 -17.51
CA ARG A 95 -12.20 3.49 -17.88
C ARG A 95 -12.39 3.39 -19.40
N THR A 96 -13.49 2.79 -19.82
CA THR A 96 -13.90 2.78 -21.24
C THR A 96 -14.36 4.18 -21.66
N THR A 97 -13.66 4.78 -22.61
CA THR A 97 -14.00 6.09 -23.17
C THR A 97 -15.39 6.06 -23.81
N GLY A 98 -16.19 7.10 -23.59
CA GLY A 98 -17.56 7.21 -24.10
C GLY A 98 -18.60 6.39 -23.32
N SER A 99 -18.22 5.71 -22.23
CA SER A 99 -19.17 4.94 -21.41
C SER A 99 -20.16 5.80 -20.62
N LEU A 100 -19.81 7.05 -20.30
CA LEU A 100 -20.74 8.02 -19.70
C LEU A 100 -21.01 9.19 -20.66
N PRO A 101 -22.19 9.24 -21.30
CA PRO A 101 -22.51 10.26 -22.32
C PRO A 101 -22.62 11.69 -21.77
N CYS A 102 -22.64 11.85 -20.44
CA CYS A 102 -22.74 13.13 -19.77
C CYS A 102 -21.40 13.81 -19.48
N ILE A 103 -20.27 13.11 -19.63
CA ILE A 103 -18.94 13.70 -19.37
C ILE A 103 -18.40 14.31 -20.67
N ILE A 104 -18.43 15.64 -20.75
CA ILE A 104 -17.79 16.40 -21.82
C ILE A 104 -16.30 16.53 -21.50
N ASN A 105 -15.41 16.35 -22.49
CA ASN A 105 -13.94 16.32 -22.32
C ASN A 105 -13.46 15.26 -21.31
N GLU A 106 -13.89 14.02 -21.53
CA GLU A 106 -13.53 12.89 -20.67
C GLU A 106 -12.01 12.70 -20.56
N PRO A 107 -11.43 12.76 -19.34
CA PRO A 107 -10.01 12.50 -19.15
C PRO A 107 -9.73 11.00 -19.26
N LEU A 108 -8.53 10.65 -19.72
CA LEU A 108 -8.05 9.28 -19.67
C LEU A 108 -7.77 8.89 -18.21
N VAL A 109 -8.59 8.00 -17.65
CA VAL A 109 -8.40 7.47 -16.29
C VAL A 109 -7.89 6.04 -16.37
N CYS A 110 -6.65 5.82 -15.94
CA CYS A 110 -5.98 4.52 -15.95
C CYS A 110 -5.16 4.33 -14.67
N TYR A 111 -5.35 3.18 -14.02
CA TYR A 111 -4.54 2.75 -12.88
C TYR A 111 -3.97 1.36 -13.08
N GLN A 112 -2.73 1.15 -12.62
CA GLN A 112 -2.17 -0.16 -12.36
C GLN A 112 -2.40 -0.52 -10.90
N MET A 113 -2.91 -1.71 -10.66
CA MET A 113 -3.26 -2.24 -9.36
C MET A 113 -2.36 -3.42 -9.01
N GLY A 114 -1.51 -3.26 -8.00
CA GLY A 114 -0.68 -4.32 -7.47
C GLY A 114 -1.41 -5.09 -6.37
N PHE A 115 -1.42 -6.42 -6.47
CA PHE A 115 -2.06 -7.30 -5.50
C PHE A 115 -1.01 -7.97 -4.62
N TYR A 116 -1.27 -7.98 -3.31
CA TYR A 116 -0.46 -8.67 -2.31
C TYR A 116 -1.36 -9.46 -1.39
N PHE A 117 -0.97 -10.71 -1.10
CA PHE A 117 -1.74 -11.62 -0.28
C PHE A 117 -0.92 -12.06 0.94
N LEU A 118 -1.56 -12.02 2.10
CA LEU A 118 -0.99 -12.50 3.35
C LEU A 118 -1.98 -13.46 4.01
N ASN A 119 -1.62 -14.75 4.07
CA ASN A 119 -2.34 -15.71 4.87
C ASN A 119 -1.73 -15.74 6.28
N VAL A 120 -2.55 -15.49 7.29
CA VAL A 120 -2.10 -15.41 8.69
C VAL A 120 -3.07 -16.16 9.59
N THR A 121 -2.52 -16.82 10.61
CA THR A 121 -3.31 -17.40 11.71
C THR A 121 -3.20 -16.48 12.92
N LEU A 122 -4.32 -16.05 13.47
CA LEU A 122 -4.40 -15.15 14.61
C LEU A 122 -5.19 -15.80 15.75
N ALA A 123 -4.84 -15.45 16.99
CA ALA A 123 -5.59 -15.91 18.16
C ALA A 123 -6.97 -15.24 18.23
N ASP A 124 -8.00 -16.00 18.57
CA ASP A 124 -9.34 -15.46 18.72
C ASP A 124 -9.37 -14.50 19.92
N ASN A 125 -9.93 -13.31 19.72
CA ASN A 125 -10.09 -12.31 20.77
C ASN A 125 -11.30 -11.40 20.49
N ALA A 126 -11.86 -10.82 21.55
CA ALA A 126 -13.11 -10.06 21.45
C ALA A 126 -12.95 -8.68 20.78
N GLN A 127 -11.76 -8.08 20.85
CA GLN A 127 -11.50 -6.72 20.37
C GLN A 127 -11.08 -6.68 18.89
N GLY A 128 -10.52 -7.77 18.36
CA GLY A 128 -9.97 -7.90 17.02
C GLY A 128 -8.55 -7.32 16.85
N TYR A 129 -8.18 -7.10 15.59
CA TYR A 129 -6.84 -6.63 15.20
C TYR A 129 -6.91 -5.37 14.34
N TRP A 130 -5.88 -4.53 14.45
CA TRP A 130 -5.56 -3.50 13.47
C TRP A 130 -4.63 -4.10 12.42
N VAL A 131 -4.95 -3.88 11.15
CA VAL A 131 -4.08 -4.24 10.02
C VAL A 131 -3.67 -2.93 9.35
N ALA A 132 -2.38 -2.73 9.17
CA ALA A 132 -1.82 -1.50 8.62
C ALA A 132 -0.77 -1.80 7.56
N TYR A 133 -0.70 -0.94 6.56
CA TYR A 133 0.38 -0.88 5.59
C TYR A 133 0.94 0.55 5.59
N GLN A 134 2.26 0.67 5.55
CA GLN A 134 2.95 1.96 5.45
C GLN A 134 4.09 1.85 4.45
N ARG A 135 4.23 2.90 3.64
CA ARG A 135 5.32 3.11 2.69
C ARG A 135 5.94 4.48 2.94
#